data_AF-A0A0M4DG15-F1
#
_entry.id   AF-A0A0M4DG15-F1
#
_cell.length_a   1.000
_cell.length_b   1.000
_cell.length_c   1.000
_cell.angle_alpha   90.00
_cell.angle_beta   90.00
_cell.angle_gamma   90.00
#
_symmetry.space_group_name_H-M   'P 1'
#
loop_
_entity.id
_entity.type
_entity.pdbx_description
1 polymer ?
#
loop_
_entity_poly.entity_id
_entity_poly.type
_entity_poly.pdbx_seq_one_letter_code
_entity_poly.pdbx_strand_id
1 'polypeptide(L)'
;MTETAADIRHLETVLRALIKLIKAVNFYPPGHPALRSVLEECFAAFSLLLVRGSLTFSVRKDRFLLGESPVSPENLLLQKLATAFFARRLQHVTIMPDLAPRDLLGLVRCLTLRPPAIQKHGGVQEILFQAKITSIWFNELDLARLLLRKEEIDGQIAALDLPPPTPGTIHRSTKRQGGTRPRPTRPAPWR
;
A
#
# COMPACT_ATOMS: atom_id res chain seq x y z
N MET A 1 3.64 -28.54 -0.25
CA MET A 1 4.93 -27.86 -0.05
C MET A 1 4.98 -27.48 1.41
N THR A 2 5.94 -27.98 2.19
CA THR A 2 6.02 -27.70 3.63
C THR A 2 6.49 -26.26 3.84
N GLU A 3 5.66 -25.42 4.41
CA GLU A 3 6.05 -24.07 4.79
C GLU A 3 7.07 -24.14 5.93
N THR A 4 8.20 -23.47 5.75
CA THR A 4 9.30 -23.60 6.71
C THR A 4 8.99 -22.71 7.91
N ALA A 5 9.35 -23.14 9.12
CA ALA A 5 9.25 -22.30 10.31
C ALA A 5 9.98 -20.94 10.14
N ALA A 6 11.00 -20.90 9.27
CA ALA A 6 11.64 -19.66 8.85
C ALA A 6 10.69 -18.73 8.09
N ASP A 7 9.93 -19.23 7.11
CA ASP A 7 9.00 -18.43 6.31
C ASP A 7 7.90 -17.82 7.20
N ILE A 8 7.42 -18.56 8.21
CA ILE A 8 6.45 -18.06 9.20
C ILE A 8 7.04 -16.89 10.01
N ARG A 9 8.29 -17.01 10.49
CA ARG A 9 8.97 -15.92 11.23
C ARG A 9 9.22 -14.69 10.36
N HIS A 10 9.57 -14.89 9.11
CA HIS A 10 9.73 -13.79 8.15
C HIS A 10 8.39 -13.12 7.86
N LEU A 11 7.30 -13.88 7.69
CA LEU A 11 5.96 -13.33 7.52
C LEU A 11 5.51 -12.54 8.75
N GLU A 12 5.80 -13.02 9.96
CA GLU A 12 5.55 -12.23 11.17
C GLU A 12 6.27 -10.88 11.13
N THR A 13 7.56 -10.89 10.77
CA THR A 13 8.39 -9.68 10.66
C THR A 13 7.81 -8.69 9.65
N VAL A 14 7.37 -9.20 8.50
CA VAL A 14 6.71 -8.44 7.44
C VAL A 14 5.40 -7.84 7.94
N LEU A 15 4.53 -8.61 8.60
CA LEU A 15 3.26 -8.12 9.13
C LEU A 15 3.48 -7.04 10.20
N ARG A 16 4.50 -7.19 11.05
CA ARG A 16 4.90 -6.15 12.03
C ARG A 16 5.36 -4.88 11.32
N ALA A 17 6.18 -4.98 10.27
CA ALA A 17 6.61 -3.84 9.48
C ALA A 17 5.42 -3.14 8.79
N LEU A 18 4.45 -3.91 8.28
CA LEU A 18 3.23 -3.36 7.71
C LEU A 18 2.41 -2.56 8.73
N ILE A 19 2.31 -3.02 9.98
CA ILE A 19 1.65 -2.26 11.07
C ILE A 19 2.38 -0.93 11.31
N LYS A 20 3.72 -0.93 11.32
CA LYS A 20 4.50 0.31 11.44
C LYS A 20 4.19 1.25 10.27
N LEU A 21 4.12 0.73 9.05
CA LEU A 21 3.81 1.53 7.86
C LEU A 21 2.40 2.12 7.90
N ILE A 22 1.39 1.36 8.33
CA ILE A 22 0.01 1.85 8.53
C ILE A 22 0.00 3.01 9.52
N LYS A 23 0.75 2.91 10.63
CA LYS A 23 0.90 4.02 11.56
C LYS A 23 1.61 5.20 10.90
N ALA A 24 2.74 4.99 10.25
CA ALA A 24 3.51 6.07 9.62
C ALA A 24 2.68 6.88 8.60
N VAL A 25 1.86 6.22 7.78
CA VAL A 25 0.96 6.89 6.80
C VAL A 25 -0.11 7.74 7.49
N ASN A 26 -0.57 7.38 8.68
CA ASN A 26 -1.56 8.16 9.42
C ASN A 26 -0.94 9.34 10.19
N PHE A 27 0.32 9.23 10.63
CA PHE A 27 0.98 10.25 11.44
C PHE A 27 1.77 11.28 10.62
N TYR A 28 2.28 10.90 9.45
CA TYR A 28 3.16 11.75 8.66
C TYR A 28 2.56 12.08 7.28
N PRO A 29 2.75 13.32 6.79
CA PRO A 29 2.33 13.68 5.45
C PRO A 29 3.16 12.97 4.37
N PRO A 30 2.65 12.91 3.11
CA PRO A 30 3.42 12.39 1.99
C PRO A 30 4.77 13.12 1.83
N GLY A 31 5.85 12.36 1.65
CA GLY A 31 7.21 12.90 1.47
C GLY A 31 8.03 13.08 2.76
N HIS A 32 7.45 12.80 3.94
CA HIS A 32 8.19 12.88 5.21
C HIS A 32 9.30 11.79 5.29
N PRO A 33 10.52 12.12 5.75
CA PRO A 33 11.64 11.17 5.80
C PRO A 33 11.36 9.95 6.68
N ALA A 34 10.65 10.13 7.80
CA ALA A 34 10.26 9.01 8.65
C ALA A 34 9.32 8.02 7.96
N LEU A 35 8.38 8.50 7.14
CA LEU A 35 7.51 7.63 6.36
C LEU A 35 8.31 6.85 5.32
N ARG A 36 9.25 7.51 4.64
CA ARG A 36 10.12 6.88 3.65
C ARG A 36 10.98 5.78 4.25
N SER A 37 11.59 6.02 5.42
CA SER A 37 12.40 5.02 6.11
C SER A 37 11.59 3.79 6.51
N VAL A 38 10.38 3.97 7.06
CA VAL A 38 9.50 2.85 7.42
C VAL A 38 9.01 2.10 6.18
N LEU A 39 8.78 2.80 5.07
CA LEU A 39 8.42 2.17 3.80
C LEU A 39 9.55 1.29 3.26
N GLU A 40 10.78 1.79 3.25
CA GLU A 40 11.96 1.05 2.81
C GLU A 40 12.22 -0.18 3.70
N GLU A 41 12.07 -0.06 5.02
CA GLU A 41 12.15 -1.19 5.98
C GLU A 41 11.09 -2.25 5.66
N CYS A 42 9.84 -1.82 5.45
CA CYS A 42 8.74 -2.72 5.12
C CYS A 42 8.97 -3.42 3.77
N PHE A 43 9.43 -2.68 2.76
CA PHE A 43 9.73 -3.22 1.45
C PHE A 43 10.84 -4.26 1.50
N ALA A 44 11.95 -3.97 2.19
CA ALA A 44 13.06 -4.90 2.36
C ALA A 44 12.62 -6.22 3.02
N ALA A 45 11.72 -6.15 4.01
CA ALA A 45 11.16 -7.35 4.65
C ALA A 45 10.35 -8.20 3.66
N PHE A 46 9.54 -7.59 2.79
CA PHE A 46 8.81 -8.32 1.75
C PHE A 46 9.76 -8.93 0.71
N SER A 47 10.78 -8.19 0.28
CA SER A 47 11.73 -8.65 -0.74
C SER A 47 12.39 -9.96 -0.35
N LEU A 48 12.72 -10.16 0.93
CA LEU A 48 13.31 -11.41 1.44
C LEU A 48 12.40 -12.64 1.24
N LEU A 49 11.08 -12.48 1.41
CA LEU A 49 10.12 -13.55 1.16
C LEU A 49 9.88 -13.78 -0.34
N LEU A 50 9.93 -12.70 -1.13
CA LEU A 50 9.66 -12.74 -2.56
C LEU A 50 10.81 -13.29 -3.42
N VAL A 51 12.02 -13.44 -2.86
CA VAL A 51 13.15 -14.11 -3.54
C VAL A 51 12.75 -15.52 -4.01
N ARG A 52 11.86 -16.18 -3.27
CA ARG A 52 11.43 -17.57 -3.54
C ARG A 52 10.22 -17.65 -4.49
N GLY A 53 9.69 -16.50 -4.95
CA GLY A 53 8.51 -16.42 -5.82
C GLY A 53 7.39 -15.57 -5.20
N SER A 54 6.15 -15.84 -5.58
CA SER A 54 5.00 -15.15 -4.98
C SER A 54 4.74 -15.62 -3.55
N LEU A 55 4.36 -14.69 -2.69
CA LEU A 55 3.95 -14.97 -1.32
C LEU A 55 2.43 -15.01 -1.25
N THR A 56 1.86 -16.13 -0.83
CA THR A 56 0.41 -16.25 -0.58
C THR A 56 0.17 -16.60 0.87
N PHE A 57 -0.71 -15.86 1.54
CA PHE A 57 -1.15 -16.14 2.91
C PHE A 57 -2.63 -15.85 3.07
N SER A 58 -3.25 -16.53 4.04
CA SER A 58 -4.66 -16.40 4.35
C SER A 58 -4.88 -15.56 5.61
N VAL A 59 -6.02 -14.89 5.67
CA VAL A 59 -6.46 -14.10 6.80
C VAL A 59 -7.77 -14.68 7.32
N ARG A 60 -7.77 -15.03 8.60
CA ARG A 60 -8.98 -15.38 9.35
C ARG A 60 -9.34 -14.21 10.26
N LYS A 61 -10.49 -14.32 10.94
CA LYS A 61 -11.06 -13.24 11.76
C LYS A 61 -10.07 -12.61 12.73
N ASP A 62 -9.18 -13.40 13.32
CA ASP A 62 -8.26 -13.01 14.40
C ASP A 62 -6.81 -13.41 14.14
N ARG A 63 -6.47 -14.02 13.00
CA ARG A 63 -5.12 -14.57 12.76
C ARG A 63 -4.75 -14.60 11.29
N PHE A 64 -3.45 -14.58 11.03
CA PHE A 64 -2.87 -14.85 9.72
C PHE A 64 -2.40 -16.30 9.65
N LEU A 65 -2.55 -16.92 8.49
CA LEU A 65 -2.12 -18.28 8.20
C LEU A 65 -1.19 -18.26 6.99
N LEU A 66 -0.02 -18.89 7.10
CA LEU A 66 0.77 -19.27 5.95
C LEU A 66 0.44 -20.74 5.66
N GLY A 67 -0.35 -20.96 4.60
CA GLY A 67 -1.00 -22.25 4.35
C GLY A 67 -1.95 -22.59 5.47
N GLU A 68 -1.61 -23.62 6.23
CA GLU A 68 -2.37 -24.07 7.41
C GLU A 68 -1.73 -23.63 8.75
N SER A 69 -0.54 -23.02 8.71
CA SER A 69 0.22 -22.69 9.91
C SER A 69 -0.09 -21.27 10.41
N PRO A 70 -0.49 -21.08 11.68
CA PRO A 70 -0.75 -19.75 12.23
C PRO A 70 0.54 -18.94 12.42
N VAL A 71 0.49 -17.68 12.03
CA VAL A 71 1.60 -16.73 12.20
C VAL A 71 1.45 -16.04 13.55
N SER A 72 2.25 -16.47 14.52
CA SER A 72 2.38 -15.87 15.85
C SER A 72 1.04 -15.55 16.52
N PRO A 73 0.25 -16.60 16.84
CA PRO A 73 -1.13 -16.47 17.33
C PRO A 73 -1.26 -15.68 18.64
N GLU A 74 -0.22 -15.66 19.47
CA GLU A 74 -0.16 -14.92 20.75
C GLU A 74 -0.07 -13.39 20.55
N ASN A 75 0.25 -12.92 19.34
CA ASN A 75 0.54 -11.51 19.11
C ASN A 75 -0.73 -10.68 18.86
N LEU A 76 -1.20 -9.99 19.91
CA LEU A 76 -2.39 -9.13 19.87
C LEU A 76 -2.37 -8.05 18.78
N LEU A 77 -1.19 -7.54 18.38
CA LEU A 77 -1.10 -6.54 17.31
C LEU A 77 -1.42 -7.16 15.95
N LEU A 78 -0.94 -8.39 15.71
CA LEU A 78 -1.25 -9.14 14.50
C LEU A 78 -2.72 -9.54 14.47
N GLN A 79 -3.31 -9.93 15.62
CA GLN A 79 -4.75 -10.23 15.69
C GLN A 79 -5.61 -9.02 15.31
N LYS A 80 -5.24 -7.82 15.78
CA LYS A 80 -5.92 -6.57 15.39
C LYS A 80 -5.77 -6.28 13.90
N LEU A 81 -4.59 -6.51 13.33
CA LEU A 81 -4.37 -6.37 11.90
C LEU A 81 -5.21 -7.38 11.10
N ALA A 82 -5.26 -8.64 11.52
CA ALA A 82 -6.08 -9.67 10.89
C ALA A 82 -7.56 -9.29 10.92
N THR A 83 -8.05 -8.81 12.07
CA THR A 83 -9.43 -8.29 12.20
C THR A 83 -9.68 -7.14 11.22
N ALA A 84 -8.72 -6.23 11.05
CA ALA A 84 -8.82 -5.13 10.09
C ALA A 84 -8.90 -5.64 8.64
N PHE A 85 -8.07 -6.60 8.25
CA PHE A 85 -8.14 -7.22 6.93
C PHE A 85 -9.47 -7.94 6.72
N PHE A 86 -9.90 -8.73 7.70
CA PHE A 86 -11.14 -9.50 7.65
C PHE A 86 -12.38 -8.62 7.53
N ALA A 87 -12.44 -7.50 8.27
CA ALA A 87 -13.53 -6.52 8.18
C ALA A 87 -13.64 -5.86 6.79
N ARG A 88 -12.55 -5.87 6.01
CA ARG A 88 -12.48 -5.38 4.62
C ARG A 88 -12.60 -6.51 3.61
N ARG A 89 -12.97 -7.72 4.05
CA ARG A 89 -13.10 -8.95 3.25
C ARG A 89 -11.80 -9.38 2.56
N LEU A 90 -10.64 -9.12 3.16
CA LEU A 90 -9.33 -9.54 2.61
C LEU A 90 -8.94 -10.89 3.21
N GLN A 91 -9.47 -11.98 2.68
CA GLN A 91 -9.31 -13.34 3.22
C GLN A 91 -8.08 -14.05 2.66
N HIS A 92 -7.69 -13.75 1.43
CA HIS A 92 -6.48 -14.29 0.82
C HIS A 92 -5.68 -13.15 0.24
N VAL A 93 -4.37 -13.16 0.47
CA VAL A 93 -3.44 -12.13 0.00
C VAL A 93 -2.35 -12.83 -0.78
N THR A 94 -2.18 -12.42 -2.03
CA THR A 94 -1.07 -12.87 -2.88
C THR A 94 -0.24 -11.67 -3.27
N ILE A 95 1.07 -11.78 -3.07
CA ILE A 95 2.05 -10.75 -3.38
C ILE A 95 3.02 -11.30 -4.40
N MET A 96 3.17 -10.56 -5.50
CA MET A 96 3.97 -10.93 -6.65
C MET A 96 5.41 -10.42 -6.49
N PRO A 97 6.40 -11.06 -7.14
CA PRO A 97 7.80 -10.69 -7.01
C PRO A 97 8.15 -9.31 -7.60
N ASP A 98 7.28 -8.73 -8.44
CA ASP A 98 7.42 -7.39 -9.00
C ASP A 98 6.91 -6.28 -8.08
N LEU A 99 6.71 -6.58 -6.79
CA LEU A 99 6.32 -5.61 -5.77
C LEU A 99 7.23 -4.38 -5.79
N ALA A 100 6.63 -3.19 -5.80
CA ALA A 100 7.33 -1.92 -5.67
C ALA A 100 6.93 -1.18 -4.37
N PRO A 101 7.78 -0.28 -3.83
CA PRO A 101 7.45 0.51 -2.64
C PRO A 101 6.15 1.34 -2.78
N ARG A 102 5.84 1.82 -3.99
CA ARG A 102 4.59 2.54 -4.28
C ARG A 102 3.34 1.67 -4.04
N ASP A 103 3.45 0.37 -4.28
CA ASP A 103 2.34 -0.57 -4.19
C ASP A 103 1.99 -0.81 -2.71
N LEU A 104 3.01 -0.90 -1.84
CA LEU A 104 2.83 -0.96 -0.39
C LEU A 104 2.16 0.30 0.16
N LEU A 105 2.53 1.49 -0.34
CA LEU A 105 1.84 2.73 0.03
C LEU A 105 0.38 2.72 -0.43
N GLY A 106 0.11 2.24 -1.65
CA GLY A 106 -1.25 2.11 -2.18
C GLY A 106 -2.09 1.16 -1.33
N LEU A 107 -1.55 -0.01 -1.00
CA LEU A 107 -2.18 -0.97 -0.10
C LEU A 107 -2.50 -0.34 1.26
N VAL A 108 -1.52 0.29 1.90
CA VAL A 108 -1.73 0.88 3.23
C VAL A 108 -2.77 1.98 3.20
N ARG A 109 -2.79 2.81 2.16
CA ARG A 109 -3.85 3.83 1.96
C ARG A 109 -5.22 3.18 1.80
N CYS A 110 -5.34 2.05 1.11
CA CYS A 110 -6.60 1.31 1.03
C CYS A 110 -7.02 0.79 2.40
N LEU A 111 -6.08 0.31 3.20
CA LEU A 111 -6.35 -0.17 4.57
C LEU A 111 -6.76 0.95 5.52
N THR A 112 -6.37 2.20 5.30
CA THR A 112 -6.83 3.34 6.12
C THR A 112 -8.22 3.84 5.74
N LEU A 113 -8.76 3.46 4.58
CA LEU A 113 -10.14 3.76 4.21
C LEU A 113 -11.14 2.99 5.08
N ARG A 114 -12.29 3.62 5.34
CA ARG A 114 -13.40 2.97 6.05
C ARG A 114 -14.08 1.92 5.15
N PRO A 115 -14.55 0.78 5.71
CA PRO A 115 -15.20 -0.29 4.93
C PRO A 115 -16.34 0.17 3.99
N PRO A 116 -17.22 1.11 4.36
CA PRO A 116 -18.27 1.58 3.45
C PRO A 116 -17.72 2.31 2.22
N ALA A 117 -16.60 3.03 2.35
CA ALA A 117 -15.94 3.67 1.22
C ALA A 117 -15.35 2.62 0.28
N ILE A 118 -14.71 1.59 0.82
CA ILE A 118 -14.14 0.49 0.04
C ILE A 118 -15.22 -0.22 -0.79
N GLN A 119 -16.39 -0.48 -0.19
CA GLN A 119 -17.50 -1.12 -0.90
C GLN A 119 -18.05 -0.27 -2.06
N LYS A 120 -18.10 1.05 -1.90
CA LYS A 120 -18.52 1.97 -2.98
C LYS A 120 -17.58 1.95 -4.19
N HIS A 121 -16.31 1.63 -3.99
CA HIS A 121 -15.32 1.51 -5.04
C HIS A 121 -15.20 0.08 -5.61
N GLY A 122 -16.12 -0.83 -5.30
CA GLY A 122 -16.10 -2.21 -5.81
C GLY A 122 -15.19 -3.17 -5.03
N GLY A 123 -14.57 -2.71 -3.93
CA GLY A 123 -13.68 -3.52 -3.09
C GLY A 123 -12.22 -3.04 -3.11
N VAL A 124 -11.36 -3.72 -2.34
CA VAL A 124 -9.93 -3.34 -2.26
C VAL A 124 -9.19 -3.64 -3.57
N GLN A 125 -9.50 -4.76 -4.22
CA GLN A 125 -8.86 -5.14 -5.48
C GLN A 125 -9.09 -4.10 -6.58
N GLU A 126 -10.32 -3.59 -6.68
CA GLU A 126 -10.69 -2.58 -7.66
C GLU A 126 -9.98 -1.24 -7.41
N ILE A 127 -9.85 -0.84 -6.14
CA ILE A 127 -9.08 0.38 -5.77
C ILE A 127 -7.60 0.22 -6.16
N LEU A 128 -7.01 -0.96 -5.92
CA LEU A 128 -5.63 -1.23 -6.32
C LEU A 128 -5.46 -1.20 -7.84
N PHE A 129 -6.41 -1.78 -8.57
CA PHE A 129 -6.42 -1.76 -10.02
C PHE A 129 -6.48 -0.34 -10.58
N GLN A 130 -7.38 0.51 -10.06
CA GLN A 130 -7.47 1.93 -10.41
C GLN A 130 -6.18 2.70 -10.08
N ALA A 131 -5.45 2.26 -9.06
CA ALA A 131 -4.14 2.79 -8.69
C ALA A 131 -2.97 2.19 -9.52
N LYS A 132 -3.26 1.35 -10.52
CA LYS A 132 -2.28 0.62 -11.36
C LYS A 132 -1.35 -0.28 -10.56
N ILE A 133 -1.85 -0.88 -9.49
CA ILE A 133 -1.11 -1.81 -8.63
C ILE A 133 -1.50 -3.24 -9.02
N THR A 134 -0.59 -3.96 -9.69
CA THR A 134 -0.79 -5.34 -10.15
C THR A 134 0.12 -6.36 -9.44
N SER A 135 0.82 -5.92 -8.40
CA SER A 135 1.73 -6.74 -7.61
C SER A 135 1.10 -7.31 -6.32
N ILE A 136 -0.09 -6.83 -5.94
CA ILE A 136 -0.80 -7.24 -4.72
C ILE A 136 -2.24 -7.62 -5.11
N TRP A 137 -2.65 -8.83 -4.72
CA TRP A 137 -3.94 -9.41 -5.09
C TRP A 137 -4.68 -9.90 -3.86
N PHE A 138 -6.00 -9.74 -3.87
CA PHE A 138 -6.89 -10.18 -2.81
C PHE A 138 -7.95 -11.16 -3.28
N ASN A 139 -8.20 -12.19 -2.46
CA ASN A 139 -9.29 -13.17 -2.60
C ASN A 139 -9.29 -14.02 -3.88
N GLU A 140 -8.17 -14.07 -4.59
CA GLU A 140 -7.98 -14.99 -5.71
C GLU A 140 -7.00 -16.07 -5.26
N LEU A 141 -7.47 -17.32 -5.18
CA LEU A 141 -6.70 -18.47 -4.69
C LEU A 141 -6.02 -19.26 -5.82
N ASP A 142 -6.43 -19.02 -7.06
CA ASP A 142 -5.91 -19.73 -8.22
C ASP A 142 -4.79 -18.90 -8.86
N LEU A 143 -3.55 -19.31 -8.61
CA LEU A 143 -2.37 -18.64 -9.13
C LEU A 143 -2.34 -18.62 -10.67
N ALA A 144 -2.88 -19.64 -11.35
CA ALA A 144 -2.93 -19.67 -12.81
C ALA A 144 -3.95 -18.65 -13.34
N ARG A 145 -5.12 -18.54 -12.71
CA ARG A 145 -6.10 -17.48 -13.03
C ARG A 145 -5.57 -16.09 -12.69
N LEU A 146 -4.81 -15.94 -11.61
CA LEU A 146 -4.15 -14.70 -11.24
C LEU A 146 -3.19 -14.24 -12.33
N LEU A 147 -2.33 -15.12 -12.83
CA LEU A 147 -1.36 -14.80 -13.87
C LEU A 147 -2.06 -14.39 -15.17
N LEU A 148 -3.09 -15.13 -15.60
CA LEU A 148 -3.88 -14.78 -16.78
C LEU A 148 -4.59 -13.42 -16.64
N ARG A 149 -5.18 -13.14 -15.47
CA ARG A 149 -5.78 -11.83 -15.20
C ARG A 149 -4.73 -10.72 -15.16
N LYS A 150 -3.56 -10.96 -14.60
CA LYS A 150 -2.45 -10.00 -14.60
C LYS A 150 -2.05 -9.66 -16.03
N GLU A 151 -1.86 -10.66 -16.88
CA GLU A 151 -1.52 -10.46 -18.30
C GLU A 151 -2.60 -9.67 -19.05
N GLU A 152 -3.88 -9.98 -18.83
CA GLU A 152 -5.00 -9.24 -19.43
C GLU A 152 -5.00 -7.78 -18.99
N ILE A 153 -4.80 -7.53 -17.70
CA ILE A 153 -4.74 -6.20 -17.10
C ILE A 153 -3.53 -5.41 -17.59
N ASP A 154 -2.35 -6.02 -17.56
CA ASP A 154 -1.11 -5.39 -18.02
C ASP A 154 -1.23 -5.05 -19.52
N GLY A 155 -1.90 -5.92 -20.30
CA GLY A 155 -2.24 -5.67 -21.70
C GLY A 155 -3.22 -4.50 -21.91
N GLN A 156 -4.27 -4.40 -21.08
CA GLN A 156 -5.22 -3.27 -21.12
C GLN A 156 -4.55 -1.95 -20.73
N ILE A 157 -3.67 -1.96 -19.71
CA ILE A 157 -2.89 -0.79 -19.29
C ILE A 157 -1.92 -0.36 -20.40
N ALA A 158 -1.27 -1.33 -21.06
CA ALA A 158 -0.37 -1.06 -22.17
C ALA A 158 -1.10 -0.51 -23.41
N ALA A 159 -2.33 -1.00 -23.69
CA ALA A 159 -3.14 -0.56 -24.83
C ALA A 159 -3.75 0.84 -24.65
N LEU A 160 -3.83 1.37 -23.42
CA LEU A 160 -4.43 2.66 -23.10
C LEU A 160 -3.48 3.87 -23.22
N ASP A 161 -2.23 3.69 -23.65
CA ASP A 161 -1.21 4.73 -23.92
C ASP A 161 -1.22 5.93 -22.94
N LEU A 162 -1.38 5.64 -21.65
CA LEU A 162 -1.18 6.65 -20.61
C LEU A 162 0.29 6.53 -20.17
N PRO A 163 1.13 7.57 -20.34
CA PRO A 163 2.53 7.48 -20.00
C PRO A 163 2.71 7.02 -18.54
N PRO A 164 3.76 6.23 -18.25
CA PRO A 164 4.06 5.82 -16.89
C PRO A 164 4.14 7.08 -16.03
N PRO A 165 3.53 7.11 -14.81
CA PRO A 165 3.68 8.25 -13.93
C PRO A 165 5.17 8.43 -13.69
N THR A 166 5.73 9.52 -14.22
CA THR A 166 7.15 9.82 -14.14
C THR A 166 7.54 9.82 -12.65
N PRO A 167 8.48 8.97 -12.23
CA PRO A 167 9.00 9.03 -10.87
C PRO A 167 9.73 10.36 -10.71
N GLY A 168 9.10 11.29 -9.99
CA GLY A 168 9.72 12.55 -9.61
C GLY A 168 9.76 13.61 -10.72
N THR A 169 8.65 14.32 -10.91
CA THR A 169 8.76 15.75 -11.21
C THR A 169 8.34 16.51 -9.96
N ILE A 170 9.32 16.74 -9.09
CA ILE A 170 9.25 17.83 -8.13
C ILE A 170 9.18 19.09 -9.01
N HIS A 171 7.99 19.68 -9.17
CA HIS A 171 7.90 21.02 -9.73
C HIS A 171 8.61 21.96 -8.75
N ARG A 172 9.91 22.17 -9.02
CA ARG A 172 10.68 23.30 -8.51
C ARG A 172 9.97 24.54 -9.03
N SER A 173 9.05 25.06 -8.23
CA SER A 173 8.43 26.36 -8.48
C SER A 173 9.56 27.38 -8.52
N THR A 174 9.80 27.89 -9.72
CA THR A 174 10.84 28.87 -9.97
C THR A 174 10.39 30.22 -9.43
N LYS A 175 11.35 30.87 -8.82
CA LYS A 175 11.36 32.25 -8.35
C LYS A 175 10.77 33.19 -9.42
N ARG A 176 9.70 33.93 -9.10
CA ARG A 176 9.41 35.23 -9.72
C ARG A 176 9.43 36.31 -8.65
N GLN A 177 10.46 37.14 -8.74
CA GLN A 177 10.54 38.46 -8.13
C GLN A 177 9.57 39.43 -8.82
N GLY A 178 9.17 40.47 -8.09
CA GLY A 178 8.83 41.78 -8.67
C GLY A 178 7.34 42.13 -8.63
N GLY A 179 6.95 42.98 -7.68
CA GLY A 179 5.59 43.52 -7.60
C GLY A 179 5.41 44.41 -6.37
N THR A 180 6.15 45.52 -6.35
CA THR A 180 6.00 46.66 -5.44
C THR A 180 4.53 47.04 -5.24
N ARG A 181 4.03 46.98 -4.00
CA ARG A 181 2.76 47.61 -3.63
C ARG A 181 3.01 49.10 -3.38
N PRO A 182 2.37 50.03 -4.10
CA PRO A 182 2.33 51.41 -3.66
C PRO A 182 1.38 51.53 -2.48
N ARG A 183 1.80 52.35 -1.51
CA ARG A 183 1.09 52.69 -0.28
C ARG A 183 0.02 53.73 -0.62
N PRO A 184 -1.29 53.53 -0.34
CA PRO A 184 -2.23 54.64 -0.37
C PRO A 184 -2.09 55.45 0.93
N THR A 185 -1.95 56.74 0.73
CA THR A 185 -1.81 57.83 1.68
C THR A 185 -3.06 58.02 2.57
N ARG A 186 -2.84 58.43 3.83
CA ARG A 186 -3.89 59.03 4.69
C ARG A 186 -4.37 60.33 4.03
N PRO A 187 -5.68 60.62 4.05
CA PRO A 187 -6.13 61.99 4.11
C PRO A 187 -6.31 62.42 5.59
N ALA A 188 -5.82 63.61 5.90
CA ALA A 188 -6.21 64.44 7.04
C ALA A 188 -6.83 65.73 6.46
N PRO A 189 -7.38 66.67 7.25
CA PRO A 189 -8.27 66.61 8.42
C PRO A 189 -9.64 67.29 8.08
N TRP A 190 -10.20 68.13 8.98
CA TRP A 190 -11.41 69.02 8.89
C TRP A 190 -12.75 68.49 9.45
N ARG A 191 -12.97 68.60 10.75
CA ARG A 191 -13.74 69.69 11.43
C ARG A 191 -13.94 69.35 12.90
#